data_AF-A0A2W7ARP4-F1
#
_entry.id   AF-A0A2W7ARP4-F1
#
_cell.length_a   1.000
_cell.length_b   1.000
_cell.length_c   1.000
_cell.angle_alpha   90.00
_cell.angle_beta   90.00
_cell.angle_gamma   90.00
#
_symmetry.space_group_name_H-M   'P 1'
#
loop_
_entity.id
_entity.type
_entity.pdbx_description
1 polymer ?
#
loop_
_entity_poly.entity_id
_entity_poly.type
_entity_poly.pdbx_seq_one_letter_code
_entity_poly.pdbx_strand_id
1 'polypeptide(L)' 'GLATDSQGLVEFVAYYQDPKLGQVHERSRFTRQKDRWFYVDGDALPPLWPKRSDLCWCGSGKKYKACHGR' A
#
# COMPACT_ATOMS: atom_id res chain seq x y z
N GLY A 1 -7.28 -1.59 13.81
CA GLY A 1 -8.59 -0.96 14.01
C GLY A 1 -9.49 -1.91 14.76
N LEU A 2 -10.30 -1.39 15.67
CA LEU A 2 -11.37 -2.10 16.38
C LEU A 2 -12.71 -1.89 15.64
N ALA A 3 -13.68 -2.76 15.89
CA ALA A 3 -15.02 -2.66 15.28
C ALA A 3 -15.78 -1.38 15.69
N THR A 4 -15.35 -0.70 16.74
CA THR A 4 -15.94 0.55 17.25
C THR A 4 -15.27 1.81 16.70
N ASP A 5 -14.21 1.68 15.90
CA ASP A 5 -13.47 2.85 15.40
C ASP A 5 -14.35 3.72 14.49
N SER A 6 -14.27 5.04 14.68
CA SER A 6 -14.93 6.04 13.82
C SER A 6 -13.96 6.71 12.85
N GLN A 7 -12.66 6.44 13.02
CA GLN A 7 -11.55 6.95 12.21
C GLN A 7 -10.60 5.80 11.89
N GLY A 8 -9.98 5.85 10.72
CA GLY A 8 -9.07 4.82 10.24
C GLY A 8 -7.87 5.44 9.53
N LEU A 9 -6.71 4.83 9.70
CA LEU A 9 -5.48 5.22 9.02
C LEU A 9 -4.87 3.97 8.39
N VAL A 10 -4.53 4.06 7.10
CA VAL A 10 -3.95 2.96 6.33
C VAL A 10 -2.72 3.49 5.60
N GLU A 11 -1.57 2.90 5.87
CA GLU A 11 -0.36 3.09 5.06
C GLU A 11 -0.22 1.90 4.12
N PHE A 12 -0.10 2.15 2.82
CA PHE A 12 0.03 1.10 1.82
C PHE A 12 0.97 1.50 0.70
N VAL A 13 1.49 0.48 0.01
CA VAL A 13 2.20 0.65 -1.26
C VAL A 13 1.41 -0.07 -2.35
N ALA A 14 0.89 0.69 -3.31
CA ALA A 14 0.27 0.14 -4.52
C ALA A 14 1.28 0.16 -5.67
N TYR A 15 1.55 -1.01 -6.24
CA TYR A 15 2.44 -1.15 -7.39
C TYR A 15 1.60 -1.19 -8.67
N TYR A 16 2.06 -0.48 -9.71
CA TYR A 16 1.41 -0.46 -11.02
C TYR A 16 2.44 -0.49 -12.14
N GLN A 17 2.02 -0.82 -13.36
CA GLN A 17 2.91 -0.84 -14.52
C GLN A 17 2.25 -0.13 -15.70
N ASP A 18 2.73 1.08 -16.01
CA ASP A 18 2.28 1.85 -17.19
C ASP A 18 3.26 3.00 -17.54
N PRO A 19 4.04 2.93 -18.65
CA PRO A 19 4.53 1.70 -19.28
C PRO A 19 5.64 1.02 -18.45
N LYS A 20 6.18 1.72 -17.45
CA LYS A 20 7.22 1.25 -16.53
C LYS A 20 6.63 0.92 -15.17
N LEU A 21 7.36 0.13 -14.39
CA LEU A 21 7.00 -0.17 -13.02
C LEU A 21 7.04 1.12 -12.17
N GLY A 22 5.92 1.42 -11.53
CA GLY A 22 5.75 2.53 -10.61
C GLY A 22 5.16 2.07 -9.29
N GLN A 23 5.13 2.98 -8.31
CA GLN A 23 4.45 2.76 -7.04
C GLN A 23 3.76 4.03 -6.56
N VAL A 24 2.73 3.85 -5.76
CA VAL A 24 2.12 4.86 -4.90
C VAL A 24 2.31 4.41 -3.47
N HIS A 25 3.12 5.14 -2.70
CA HIS A 25 3.22 4.97 -1.26
C HIS A 25 2.40 6.08 -0.61
N GLU A 26 1.32 5.71 0.07
CA GLU A 26 0.38 6.68 0.65
C GLU A 26 -0.03 6.25 2.06
N ARG A 27 -0.23 7.26 2.90
CA ARG A 27 -0.94 7.13 4.17
C ARG A 27 -2.29 7.83 4.09
N SER A 28 -3.34 7.04 3.94
CA SER A 28 -4.71 7.53 3.76
C SER A 28 -5.48 7.54 5.07
N ARG A 29 -6.36 8.54 5.22
CA ARG A 29 -7.28 8.73 6.33
C ARG A 29 -8.70 8.41 5.89
N PHE A 30 -9.41 7.71 6.76
CA PHE A 30 -10.79 7.29 6.55
C PHE A 30 -11.66 7.66 7.74
N THR A 31 -12.93 7.98 7.49
CA THR A 31 -13.95 8.15 8.52
C THR A 31 -15.06 7.13 8.34
N ARG A 32 -15.60 6.61 9.45
CA ARG A 32 -16.75 5.70 9.43
C ARG A 32 -18.01 6.47 9.81
N GLN A 33 -18.98 6.49 8.90
CA GLN A 33 -20.30 7.07 9.13
C GLN A 33 -21.38 6.07 8.77
N LYS A 34 -22.34 5.84 9.69
CA LYS A 34 -23.45 4.87 9.49
C LYS A 34 -22.94 3.50 8.99
N ASP A 35 -21.90 2.98 9.65
CA ASP A 35 -21.22 1.71 9.33
C ASP A 35 -20.60 1.60 7.93
N ARG A 36 -20.34 2.74 7.29
CA ARG A 36 -19.63 2.80 6.00
C ARG A 36 -18.36 3.62 6.14
N TRP A 37 -17.27 3.12 5.56
CA TRP A 37 -15.99 3.81 5.51
C TRP A 37 -15.92 4.71 4.28
N PHE A 38 -15.46 5.94 4.50
CA PHE A 38 -15.26 6.95 3.47
C PHE A 38 -13.80 7.41 3.51
N TYR A 39 -13.17 7.47 2.34
CA TYR A 39 -11.89 8.13 2.17
C TYR A 39 -12.05 9.62 2.43
N VAL A 40 -11.13 10.21 3.18
CA VAL A 40 -11.10 11.64 3.44
C VAL A 40 -10.02 12.27 2.56
N ASP A 41 -8.78 11.86 2.78
CA ASP A 41 -7.58 12.35 2.11
C ASP A 41 -6.40 11.40 2.43
N GLY A 42 -5.22 11.72 1.90
CA GLY A 42 -4.00 10.97 2.16
C GLY A 42 -2.75 11.77 1.90
N ASP A 43 -1.67 11.36 2.57
CA ASP A 43 -0.34 11.94 2.40
C ASP A 43 0.46 11.05 1.45
N ALA A 44 0.96 11.62 0.35
CA ALA A 44 1.95 10.95 -0.48
C ALA A 44 3.28 10.82 0.29
N LEU A 45 3.78 9.60 0.41
CA LEU A 45 5.00 9.26 1.11
C LEU A 45 6.15 8.97 0.13
N PRO A 46 7.41 9.04 0.58
CA PRO A 46 8.56 8.67 -0.25
C PRO A 46 8.44 7.22 -0.74
N PRO A 47 8.89 6.89 -1.96
CA PRO A 47 8.82 5.52 -2.48
C PRO A 47 9.45 4.49 -1.55
N LEU A 48 8.76 3.37 -1.34
CA LEU A 48 9.21 2.26 -0.51
C LEU A 48 9.37 1.01 -1.37
N TRP A 49 10.61 0.67 -1.72
CA TRP A 49 10.92 -0.52 -2.51
C TRP A 49 11.27 -1.71 -1.61
N PRO A 50 10.78 -2.93 -1.91
CA PRO A 50 11.15 -4.12 -1.14
C PRO A 50 12.65 -4.37 -1.21
N LYS A 51 13.26 -4.84 -0.11
CA LYS A 51 14.66 -5.24 -0.16
C LYS A 51 14.80 -6.48 -1.02
N ARG A 52 16.00 -6.71 -1.56
CA ARG A 52 16.32 -7.87 -2.42
C ARG A 52 15.91 -9.22 -1.80
N SER A 53 15.98 -9.34 -0.48
CA SER A 53 15.63 -10.54 0.30
C SER A 53 14.14 -10.72 0.56
N ASP A 54 13.36 -9.65 0.51
CA ASP A 54 11.96 -9.64 0.93
C ASP A 54 11.11 -10.38 -0.08
N LEU A 55 9.90 -10.80 0.32
CA LEU A 55 8.94 -11.37 -0.62
C LEU A 55 8.55 -10.34 -1.68
N CYS A 56 8.39 -10.80 -2.92
CA CYS A 56 8.02 -9.92 -4.01
C CYS A 56 6.59 -9.41 -3.84
N TRP A 57 6.39 -8.12 -4.08
CA TRP A 57 5.10 -7.44 -3.99
C TRP A 57 3.98 -8.03 -4.88
N CYS A 58 4.33 -8.81 -5.91
CA CYS A 58 3.35 -9.46 -6.80
C CYS A 58 2.65 -10.68 -6.18
N GLY A 59 2.98 -11.06 -4.94
CA GLY A 59 2.37 -12.20 -4.26
C GLY A 59 2.86 -13.58 -4.73
N SER A 60 3.87 -13.65 -5.61
CA SER A 60 4.37 -14.92 -6.16
C SER A 60 5.07 -15.86 -5.17
N GLY A 61 5.28 -15.42 -3.92
CA GLY A 61 6.06 -16.15 -2.90
C GLY A 61 7.58 -16.16 -3.14
N LYS A 62 8.06 -15.63 -4.27
CA LYS A 62 9.50 -15.52 -4.57
C LYS A 62 10.12 -14.32 -3.86
N LYS A 63 11.42 -14.38 -3.55
CA LYS A 63 12.21 -13.21 -3.12
C LYS A 63 12.23 -12.16 -4.22
N TYR A 64 12.25 -10.87 -3.87
CA TYR A 64 12.18 -9.76 -4.81
C TYR A 64 13.29 -9.82 -5.87
N LYS A 65 14.54 -10.08 -5.46
CA LYS A 65 15.68 -10.24 -6.39
C LYS A 65 15.50 -11.35 -7.44
N ALA A 66 14.68 -12.36 -7.14
CA ALA A 66 14.42 -13.50 -8.03
C ALA A 66 13.14 -13.31 -8.89
N CYS A 67 12.44 -12.19 -8.72
CA CYS A 67 11.20 -11.86 -9.40
C CYS A 67 11.32 -10.49 -10.08
N HIS A 68 10.79 -9.42 -9.50
CA HIS A 68 10.75 -8.07 -10.08
C HIS A 68 11.92 -7.14 -9.66
N GLY A 69 12.91 -7.64 -8.93
CA GLY A 69 14.11 -6.89 -8.51
C GLY A 69 15.35 -7.17 -9.35
N ARG A 70 15.14 -7.47 -10.65
CA ARG A 70 16.20 -7.62 -11.65
C ARG A 70 16.67 -6.26 -12.12
#